data_AF-W2CQD1-F1
#
_entry.id   AF-W2CQD1-F1
#
_cell.length_a   1.000
_cell.length_b   1.000
_cell.length_c   1.000
_cell.angle_alpha   90.00
_cell.angle_beta   90.00
_cell.angle_gamma   90.00
#
_symmetry.space_group_name_H-M   'P 1'
#
loop_
_entity.id
_entity.type
_entity.pdbx_description
1 polymer ?
#
loop_
_entity_poly.entity_id
_entity_poly.type
_entity_poly.pdbx_seq_one_letter_code
_entity_poly.pdbx_strand_id
1 'polypeptide(L)'
;MSSIQERRQQILSEKLREMGDIGVKTRTPEESPSFDPPVDLGAIEDAQKPEAISEETAAEQPQAITEQETAPASPPKDPKPRVKKDESTATPGVSFEQYSARFLVSVCTDGSKSGFTIRSSILQLLRDILRDVRARITLTAYIENILLDHLKTHQSLLNKAADRHKRNPTINL
;
A
#
# COMPACT_ATOMS: atom_id res chain seq x y z
N MET A 1 11.26 -33.02 57.68
CA MET A 1 11.04 -33.22 56.23
C MET A 1 9.77 -32.46 55.89
N SER A 2 9.81 -31.45 55.03
CA SER A 2 8.59 -30.77 54.56
C SER A 2 7.72 -31.73 53.75
N SER A 3 6.40 -31.54 53.80
CA SER A 3 5.46 -32.43 53.08
C SER A 3 5.61 -32.26 51.56
N ILE A 4 5.38 -33.32 50.79
CA ILE A 4 5.39 -33.27 49.31
C ILE A 4 4.44 -32.19 48.79
N GLN A 5 3.30 -32.00 49.45
CA GLN A 5 2.31 -30.99 49.07
C GLN A 5 2.81 -29.57 49.34
N GLU A 6 3.51 -29.35 50.44
CA GLU A 6 4.12 -28.09 50.83
C GLU A 6 5.22 -27.69 49.83
N ARG A 7 6.07 -28.64 49.44
CA ARG A 7 7.10 -28.42 48.42
C ARG A 7 6.52 -28.05 47.06
N ARG A 8 5.41 -28.67 46.66
CA ARG A 8 4.73 -28.34 45.40
C ARG A 8 4.12 -26.94 45.41
N GLN A 9 3.50 -26.53 46.52
CA GLN A 9 2.95 -25.19 46.65
C GLN A 9 4.06 -24.13 46.62
N GLN A 10 5.20 -24.40 47.25
CA GLN A 10 6.35 -23.51 47.23
C GLN A 10 6.92 -23.32 45.82
N ILE A 11 7.06 -24.41 45.05
CA ILE A 11 7.54 -24.33 43.65
C ILE A 11 6.56 -23.53 42.80
N LEU A 12 5.25 -23.75 42.96
CA LEU A 12 4.23 -23.04 42.19
C LEU A 12 4.23 -21.54 42.50
N SER A 13 4.28 -21.16 43.78
CA SER A 13 4.27 -19.75 44.18
C SER A 13 5.55 -19.02 43.73
N GLU A 14 6.69 -19.69 43.81
CA GLU A 14 7.96 -19.17 43.30
C GLU A 14 7.93 -18.94 41.79
N LYS A 15 7.40 -19.92 41.03
CA LYS A 15 7.29 -19.81 39.57
C LYS A 15 6.31 -18.70 39.15
N LEU A 16 5.19 -18.53 39.86
CA LEU A 16 4.24 -17.46 39.61
C LEU A 16 4.84 -16.09 39.87
N ARG A 17 5.65 -15.94 40.93
CA ARG A 17 6.40 -14.71 41.21
C ARG A 17 7.38 -14.41 40.08
N GLU A 18 8.19 -15.40 39.70
CA GLU A 18 9.13 -15.28 38.59
C GLU A 18 8.43 -14.83 37.30
N MET A 19 7.28 -15.42 36.96
CA MET A 19 6.49 -15.00 35.78
C MET A 19 5.98 -13.57 35.88
N GLY A 20 5.67 -13.07 37.08
CA GLY A 20 5.25 -11.69 37.31
C GLY A 20 6.37 -10.67 37.12
N ASP A 21 7.62 -11.08 37.38
CA ASP A 21 8.79 -10.20 37.28
C ASP A 21 9.38 -10.15 35.86
N ILE A 22 8.97 -11.05 34.95
CA ILE A 22 9.44 -11.04 33.55
C ILE A 22 8.94 -9.77 32.85
N GLY A 23 9.90 -8.96 32.39
CA GLY A 23 9.62 -7.72 31.65
C GLY A 23 9.44 -6.48 32.53
N VAL A 24 9.49 -6.62 33.85
CA VAL A 24 9.45 -5.49 34.79
C VAL A 24 10.87 -5.15 35.23
N LYS A 25 11.34 -3.93 34.92
CA LYS A 25 12.59 -3.39 35.48
C LYS A 25 12.28 -2.84 36.87
N THR A 26 12.76 -3.48 37.92
CA THR A 26 12.71 -2.92 39.28
C THR A 26 13.61 -1.68 39.33
N ARG A 27 13.01 -0.49 39.35
CA ARG A 27 13.74 0.78 39.49
C ARG A 27 13.84 1.15 40.96
N THR A 28 15.02 1.58 41.39
CA THR A 28 15.19 2.23 42.70
C THR A 28 14.53 3.62 42.66
N PRO A 29 14.11 4.16 43.82
CA PRO A 29 13.40 5.45 43.86
C PRO A 29 14.23 6.62 43.31
N GLU A 30 15.55 6.51 43.24
CA GLU A 30 16.42 7.53 42.64
C GLU A 30 16.50 7.46 41.10
N GLU A 31 16.10 6.33 40.51
CA GLU A 31 16.05 6.11 39.06
C GLU A 31 14.63 6.27 38.49
N SER A 32 13.69 6.70 39.35
CA SER A 32 12.36 7.10 38.91
C SER A 32 12.48 8.27 37.93
N PRO A 33 11.84 8.21 36.76
CA PRO A 33 11.75 9.36 35.88
C PRO A 33 11.10 10.49 36.69
N SER A 34 11.88 11.53 37.03
CA SER A 34 11.32 12.74 37.62
C SER A 34 10.24 13.24 36.67
N PHE A 35 8.99 13.18 37.12
CA PHE A 35 7.93 13.90 36.44
C PHE A 35 8.28 15.37 36.50
N ASP A 36 8.21 16.03 35.34
CA ASP A 36 8.32 17.47 35.28
C ASP A 36 7.18 18.06 36.14
N PRO A 37 7.47 18.88 37.16
CA PRO A 37 6.41 19.52 37.91
C PRO A 37 5.53 20.34 36.96
N PRO A 38 4.21 20.41 37.20
CA PRO A 38 3.34 21.22 36.37
C PRO A 38 3.86 22.66 36.33
N VAL A 39 4.08 23.18 35.12
CA VAL A 39 4.33 24.61 34.92
C VAL A 39 3.07 25.33 35.38
N ASP A 40 3.19 26.13 36.43
CA ASP A 40 2.13 27.03 36.86
C ASP A 40 2.00 28.10 35.79
N LEU A 41 0.97 27.99 34.94
CA LEU A 41 0.56 29.01 33.99
C LEU A 41 -0.06 30.17 34.77
N GLY A 42 0.78 30.84 35.57
CA GLY A 42 0.46 32.08 36.22
C GLY A 42 0.22 33.15 35.16
N ALA A 43 -1.00 33.68 35.16
CA ALA A 43 -1.39 34.96 34.58
C ALA A 43 -0.94 35.17 33.12
N ILE A 44 -1.75 34.69 32.18
CA ILE A 44 -1.91 35.38 30.89
C ILE A 44 -2.67 36.69 31.22
N GLU A 45 -1.99 37.65 31.84
CA GLU A 45 -2.45 39.02 31.97
C GLU A 45 -1.80 39.84 30.84
N ASP A 46 -2.69 40.45 30.04
CA ASP A 46 -2.48 41.55 29.11
C ASP A 46 -1.37 41.43 28.04
N ALA A 47 -1.76 40.84 26.91
CA ALA A 47 -1.29 41.32 25.61
C ALA A 47 -2.47 41.43 24.63
N GLN A 48 -3.34 42.42 24.89
CA GLN A 48 -4.21 42.97 23.84
C GLN A 48 -3.34 43.56 22.73
N LYS A 49 -3.29 42.90 21.56
CA LYS A 49 -3.18 43.58 20.27
C LYS A 49 -3.75 42.69 19.16
N PRO A 50 -4.97 42.96 18.67
CA PRO A 50 -5.45 42.38 17.42
C PRO A 50 -4.91 43.25 16.27
N GLU A 51 -3.94 42.76 15.50
CA GLU A 51 -3.60 43.42 14.24
C GLU A 51 -4.59 43.03 13.14
N ALA A 52 -5.08 44.10 12.52
CA ALA A 52 -6.24 44.22 11.69
C ALA A 52 -6.12 43.52 10.34
N ILE A 53 -7.29 43.09 9.87
CA ILE A 53 -7.64 42.88 8.47
C ILE A 53 -7.48 44.22 7.72
N SER A 54 -6.93 44.20 6.51
CA SER A 54 -7.12 45.26 5.52
C SER A 54 -7.12 44.67 4.11
N GLU A 55 -8.31 44.59 3.52
CA GLU A 55 -8.54 44.61 2.07
C GLU A 55 -8.64 46.08 1.63
N GLU A 56 -7.98 46.43 0.54
CA GLU A 56 -8.30 47.51 -0.43
C GLU A 56 -7.13 47.53 -1.44
N THR A 57 -7.23 47.73 -2.75
CA THR A 57 -8.27 47.67 -3.80
C THR A 57 -7.53 48.14 -5.07
N ALA A 58 -7.92 47.63 -6.24
CA ALA A 58 -7.77 48.25 -7.57
C ALA A 58 -6.33 48.49 -8.08
N ALA A 59 -5.97 48.41 -9.35
CA ALA A 59 -6.55 48.13 -10.66
C ALA A 59 -5.34 47.59 -11.48
N GLU A 60 -5.45 46.79 -12.53
CA GLU A 60 -5.93 47.19 -13.85
C GLU A 60 -5.77 45.95 -14.77
N GLN A 61 -6.90 45.41 -15.21
CA GLN A 61 -7.05 44.70 -16.48
C GLN A 61 -7.24 45.80 -17.58
N PRO A 62 -7.36 45.55 -18.91
CA PRO A 62 -7.45 44.28 -19.65
C PRO A 62 -6.88 44.32 -21.12
N GLN A 63 -7.23 43.30 -21.91
CA GLN A 63 -7.46 43.29 -23.39
C GLN A 63 -6.27 42.79 -24.24
N ALA A 64 -6.45 42.00 -25.30
CA ALA A 64 -7.59 41.92 -26.21
C ALA A 64 -7.80 40.53 -26.85
N ILE A 65 -9.08 40.27 -27.13
CA ILE A 65 -9.64 39.23 -27.99
C ILE A 65 -9.63 39.77 -29.43
N THR A 66 -9.40 38.94 -30.46
CA THR A 66 -9.94 39.21 -31.80
C THR A 66 -10.21 37.88 -32.50
N GLU A 67 -11.49 37.67 -32.81
CA GLU A 67 -12.04 36.65 -33.70
C GLU A 67 -11.80 37.05 -35.16
N GLN A 68 -11.67 36.07 -36.06
CA GLN A 68 -12.07 36.24 -37.46
C GLN A 68 -12.45 34.89 -38.09
N GLU A 69 -13.70 34.83 -38.56
CA GLU A 69 -14.29 33.79 -39.40
C GLU A 69 -13.59 33.65 -40.76
N THR A 70 -13.51 32.43 -41.31
CA THR A 70 -14.01 32.13 -42.67
C THR A 70 -14.14 30.61 -42.90
N ALA A 71 -15.32 30.15 -43.31
CA ALA A 71 -15.59 28.90 -44.05
C ALA A 71 -15.94 29.29 -45.52
N PRO A 72 -16.07 28.40 -46.56
CA PRO A 72 -16.52 26.99 -46.55
C PRO A 72 -15.96 26.03 -47.65
N ALA A 73 -16.53 24.80 -47.71
CA ALA A 73 -16.59 23.79 -48.82
C ALA A 73 -15.34 22.91 -49.11
N SER A 74 -15.35 21.61 -49.44
CA SER A 74 -16.26 20.45 -49.58
C SER A 74 -15.39 19.18 -49.90
N PRO A 75 -15.88 17.91 -49.82
CA PRO A 75 -15.09 16.66 -49.73
C PRO A 75 -14.86 15.93 -51.09
N PRO A 76 -14.09 14.81 -51.19
CA PRO A 76 -14.67 13.44 -51.08
C PRO A 76 -13.74 12.26 -50.65
N LYS A 77 -14.36 11.19 -50.09
CA LYS A 77 -14.27 9.71 -50.33
C LYS A 77 -12.89 9.10 -50.71
N ASP A 78 -12.35 8.01 -50.14
CA ASP A 78 -12.90 6.66 -49.87
C ASP A 78 -11.94 5.84 -48.95
N PRO A 79 -12.40 4.71 -48.36
CA PRO A 79 -11.67 3.89 -47.40
C PRO A 79 -10.92 2.71 -48.05
N LYS A 80 -9.84 2.22 -47.43
CA LYS A 80 -9.36 0.85 -47.70
C LYS A 80 -8.74 0.18 -46.46
N PRO A 81 -9.26 -0.99 -46.04
CA PRO A 81 -8.77 -1.72 -44.89
C PRO A 81 -7.59 -2.62 -45.29
N ARG A 82 -6.61 -2.75 -44.40
CA ARG A 82 -5.68 -3.90 -44.44
C ARG A 82 -5.58 -4.52 -43.07
N VAL A 83 -6.31 -5.63 -42.95
CA VAL A 83 -6.11 -6.71 -41.99
C VAL A 83 -4.66 -7.17 -42.04
N LYS A 84 -3.96 -7.14 -40.89
CA LYS A 84 -3.02 -8.18 -40.48
C LYS A 84 -3.06 -8.34 -38.97
N LYS A 85 -3.81 -9.36 -38.57
CA LYS A 85 -3.65 -10.26 -37.44
C LYS A 85 -2.31 -10.11 -36.68
N ASP A 86 -2.37 -9.50 -35.50
CA ASP A 86 -1.51 -9.86 -34.38
C ASP A 86 -2.37 -10.60 -33.36
N GLU A 87 -2.38 -11.92 -33.50
CA GLU A 87 -2.89 -12.88 -32.54
C GLU A 87 -1.84 -13.03 -31.44
N SER A 88 -1.77 -12.04 -30.55
CA SER A 88 -0.96 -12.12 -29.34
C SER A 88 -1.88 -12.42 -28.17
N THR A 89 -2.16 -13.72 -27.96
CA THR A 89 -2.70 -14.32 -26.73
C THR A 89 -3.67 -13.44 -25.94
N ALA A 90 -4.81 -13.09 -26.54
CA ALA A 90 -5.91 -12.52 -25.80
C ALA A 90 -6.52 -13.62 -24.92
N THR A 91 -6.27 -13.54 -23.62
CA THR A 91 -7.06 -14.25 -22.59
C THR A 91 -8.55 -14.12 -22.95
N PRO A 92 -9.35 -15.19 -22.91
CA PRO A 92 -10.76 -15.13 -23.30
C PRO A 92 -11.44 -14.00 -22.52
N GLY A 93 -12.21 -13.16 -23.20
CA GLY A 93 -12.75 -11.88 -22.72
C GLY A 93 -13.25 -11.93 -21.28
N VAL A 94 -12.34 -11.68 -20.35
CA VAL A 94 -12.62 -11.65 -18.91
C VAL A 94 -13.39 -10.37 -18.67
N SER A 95 -14.58 -10.46 -18.11
CA SER A 95 -15.32 -9.26 -17.71
C SER A 95 -14.50 -8.47 -16.71
N PHE A 96 -14.68 -7.15 -16.68
CA PHE A 96 -13.96 -6.29 -15.74
C PHE A 96 -14.20 -6.72 -14.28
N GLU A 97 -15.42 -7.17 -13.96
CA GLU A 97 -15.76 -7.69 -12.63
C GLU A 97 -14.91 -8.91 -12.27
N GLN A 98 -14.77 -9.87 -13.18
CA GLN A 98 -13.94 -11.06 -12.97
C GLN A 98 -12.45 -10.70 -12.87
N TYR A 99 -11.99 -9.69 -13.61
CA TYR A 99 -10.63 -9.16 -13.47
C TYR A 99 -10.43 -8.53 -12.07
N SER A 100 -11.37 -7.68 -11.64
CA SER A 100 -11.29 -7.01 -10.35
C SER A 100 -11.29 -7.99 -9.18
N ALA A 101 -12.10 -9.05 -9.26
CA ALA A 101 -12.16 -10.09 -8.25
C ALA A 101 -10.88 -10.94 -8.15
N ARG A 102 -10.08 -10.99 -9.22
CA ARG A 102 -8.80 -11.73 -9.23
C ARG A 102 -7.63 -10.87 -8.78
N PHE A 103 -7.52 -9.67 -9.31
CA PHE A 103 -6.31 -8.86 -9.18
C PHE A 103 -6.46 -7.66 -8.25
N LEU A 104 -7.68 -7.13 -8.09
CA LEU A 104 -7.97 -5.92 -7.32
C LEU A 104 -8.47 -6.22 -5.91
N VAL A 105 -8.02 -7.33 -5.33
CA VAL A 105 -8.34 -7.74 -3.96
C VAL A 105 -7.17 -7.40 -3.04
N SER A 106 -7.47 -6.70 -1.95
CA SER A 106 -6.48 -6.44 -0.91
C SER A 106 -6.20 -7.73 -0.15
N VAL A 107 -5.01 -8.30 -0.34
CA VAL A 107 -4.51 -9.41 0.47
C VAL A 107 -3.52 -8.84 1.48
N CYS A 108 -3.72 -9.15 2.76
CA CYS A 108 -2.75 -8.80 3.79
C CYS A 108 -1.65 -9.85 3.79
N THR A 109 -0.49 -9.54 3.21
CA THR A 109 0.68 -10.41 3.28
C THR A 109 1.41 -10.20 4.60
N ASP A 110 1.86 -11.32 5.15
CA ASP A 110 2.49 -11.45 6.44
C ASP A 110 3.93 -10.92 6.41
N GLY A 111 4.10 -9.59 6.54
CA GLY A 111 5.30 -8.89 7.03
C GLY A 111 6.65 -9.10 6.33
N SER A 112 6.76 -10.05 5.39
CA SER A 112 7.99 -10.47 4.74
C SER A 112 8.22 -9.63 3.49
N LYS A 113 8.92 -8.52 3.68
CA LYS A 113 9.27 -7.60 2.59
C LYS A 113 10.34 -8.24 1.70
N SER A 114 9.96 -8.59 0.47
CA SER A 114 10.92 -8.97 -0.57
C SER A 114 11.25 -7.75 -1.42
N GLY A 115 12.55 -7.46 -1.58
CA GLY A 115 13.04 -6.39 -2.45
C GLY A 115 13.46 -6.96 -3.80
N PHE A 116 12.86 -6.48 -4.89
CA PHE A 116 13.28 -6.80 -6.24
C PHE A 116 13.28 -5.54 -7.11
N THR A 117 14.11 -5.53 -8.15
CA THR A 117 14.20 -4.40 -9.07
C THR A 117 13.13 -4.51 -10.15
N ILE A 118 12.39 -3.41 -10.38
CA ILE A 118 11.43 -3.29 -11.47
C ILE A 118 11.72 -2.02 -12.27
N ARG A 119 11.41 -2.03 -13.58
CA ARG A 119 11.56 -0.84 -14.42
C ARG A 119 10.60 0.24 -13.97
N SER A 120 11.09 1.48 -13.87
CA SER A 120 10.27 2.64 -13.45
C SER A 120 9.03 2.83 -14.33
N SER A 121 9.15 2.62 -15.64
CA SER A 121 8.02 2.73 -16.57
C SER A 121 6.88 1.75 -16.28
N ILE A 122 7.20 0.49 -15.93
CA ILE A 122 6.18 -0.51 -15.55
C ILE A 122 5.53 -0.09 -14.23
N LEU A 123 6.34 0.34 -13.27
CA LEU A 123 5.87 0.73 -11.94
C LEU A 123 4.87 1.89 -12.05
N GLN A 124 5.19 2.90 -12.87
CA GLN A 124 4.31 4.03 -13.11
C GLN A 124 3.00 3.60 -13.78
N LEU A 125 3.07 2.75 -14.82
CA LEU A 125 1.87 2.20 -15.47
C LEU A 125 0.95 1.48 -14.48
N LEU A 126 1.51 0.65 -13.59
CA LEU A 126 0.73 -0.03 -12.55
C LEU A 126 0.07 0.95 -11.57
N ARG A 127 0.76 2.06 -11.22
CA ARG A 127 0.17 3.13 -10.41
C ARG A 127 -0.97 3.84 -11.13
N ASP A 128 -0.79 4.12 -12.41
CA ASP A 128 -1.78 4.83 -13.22
C ASP A 128 -3.05 3.98 -13.36
N ILE A 129 -2.91 2.67 -13.62
CA ILE A 129 -4.05 1.74 -13.64
C ILE A 129 -4.83 1.78 -12.32
N LEU A 130 -4.15 1.76 -11.17
CA LEU A 130 -4.84 1.82 -9.87
C LEU A 130 -5.58 3.14 -9.65
N ARG A 131 -5.04 4.26 -10.15
CA ARG A 131 -5.69 5.58 -10.09
C ARG A 131 -6.91 5.63 -10.99
N ASP A 132 -6.79 5.17 -12.22
CA ASP A 132 -7.84 5.22 -13.24
C ASP A 132 -9.03 4.34 -12.87
N VAL A 133 -8.74 3.14 -12.36
CA VAL A 133 -9.75 2.17 -11.91
C VAL A 133 -10.30 2.53 -10.52
N ARG A 134 -9.68 3.48 -9.82
CA ARG A 134 -10.03 3.90 -8.44
C ARG A 134 -10.07 2.73 -7.45
N ALA A 135 -9.22 1.73 -7.67
CA ALA A 135 -9.15 0.55 -6.83
C ALA A 135 -8.52 0.92 -5.47
N ARG A 136 -9.18 0.56 -4.37
CA ARG A 136 -8.70 0.80 -3.01
C ARG A 136 -7.72 -0.29 -2.56
N ILE A 137 -6.71 -0.59 -3.38
CA ILE A 137 -5.68 -1.58 -3.06
C ILE A 137 -4.29 -0.97 -3.10
N THR A 138 -3.35 -1.61 -2.40
CA THR A 138 -1.95 -1.18 -2.44
C THR A 138 -1.30 -1.64 -3.74
N LEU A 139 -0.33 -0.86 -4.21
CA LEU A 139 0.48 -1.24 -5.38
C LEU A 139 1.18 -2.58 -5.17
N THR A 140 1.67 -2.82 -3.95
CA THR A 140 2.32 -4.08 -3.58
C THR A 140 1.38 -5.26 -3.73
N ALA A 141 0.16 -5.18 -3.16
CA ALA A 141 -0.83 -6.25 -3.27
C ALA A 141 -1.23 -6.49 -4.74
N TYR A 142 -1.37 -5.43 -5.55
CA TYR A 142 -1.68 -5.58 -6.96
C TYR A 142 -0.58 -6.37 -7.70
N ILE A 143 0.68 -6.02 -7.46
CA ILE A 143 1.83 -6.71 -8.07
C ILE A 143 1.87 -8.16 -7.60
N GLU A 144 1.70 -8.41 -6.30
CA GLU A 144 1.68 -9.76 -5.75
C GLU A 144 0.58 -10.62 -6.38
N ASN A 145 -0.64 -10.10 -6.51
CA ASN A 145 -1.74 -10.82 -7.14
C ASN A 145 -1.45 -11.18 -8.61
N ILE A 146 -0.85 -10.26 -9.37
CA ILE A 146 -0.44 -10.52 -10.76
C ILE A 146 0.60 -11.65 -10.81
N LEU A 147 1.61 -11.60 -9.93
CA LEU A 147 2.65 -12.62 -9.88
C LEU A 147 2.08 -13.98 -9.47
N LEU A 148 1.20 -14.02 -8.47
CA LEU A 148 0.55 -15.25 -8.00
C LEU A 148 -0.30 -15.88 -9.09
N ASP A 149 -1.12 -15.10 -9.80
CA ASP A 149 -1.96 -15.59 -10.89
C ASP A 149 -1.11 -16.13 -12.05
N HIS A 150 -0.02 -15.44 -12.38
CA HIS A 150 0.93 -15.91 -13.39
C HIS A 150 1.55 -17.26 -12.99
N LEU A 151 2.03 -17.38 -11.75
CA LEU A 151 2.62 -18.62 -11.25
C LEU A 151 1.60 -19.77 -11.21
N LYS A 152 0.36 -19.51 -10.79
CA LYS A 152 -0.74 -20.50 -10.79
C LYS A 152 -1.08 -20.96 -12.21
N THR A 153 -1.25 -20.01 -13.13
CA THR A 153 -1.61 -20.31 -14.53
C THR A 153 -0.56 -21.17 -15.22
N HIS A 154 0.73 -20.95 -14.92
CA HIS A 154 1.84 -21.66 -15.55
C HIS A 154 2.42 -22.79 -14.68
N GLN A 155 1.80 -23.14 -13.55
CA GLN A 155 2.32 -24.13 -12.61
C GLN A 155 2.60 -25.50 -13.27
N SER A 156 1.66 -26.02 -14.07
CA SER A 156 1.81 -27.31 -14.74
C SER A 156 2.94 -27.31 -15.77
N LEU A 157 3.09 -26.22 -16.52
CA LEU A 157 4.15 -26.04 -17.51
C LEU A 157 5.52 -25.98 -16.83
N LEU A 158 5.63 -25.23 -15.74
CA LEU A 158 6.86 -25.04 -14.98
C LEU A 158 7.27 -26.34 -14.26
N ASN A 159 6.32 -27.05 -13.64
CA ASN A 159 6.59 -28.34 -12.99
C ASN A 159 7.00 -29.41 -14.03
N LYS A 160 6.32 -29.50 -15.17
CA LYS A 160 6.74 -30.39 -16.29
C LYS A 160 8.14 -30.05 -16.80
N ALA A 161 8.55 -28.78 -16.76
CA ALA A 161 9.91 -28.40 -17.10
C ALA A 161 10.92 -28.78 -16.02
N ALA A 162 10.59 -28.61 -14.74
CA ALA A 162 11.41 -29.01 -13.61
C ALA A 162 11.69 -30.53 -13.58
N ASP A 163 10.69 -31.35 -13.92
CA ASP A 163 10.83 -32.81 -14.02
C ASP A 163 11.85 -33.22 -15.07
N ARG A 164 11.93 -32.51 -16.21
CA ARG A 164 12.96 -32.75 -17.24
C ARG A 164 14.38 -32.52 -16.70
N HIS A 165 14.51 -31.61 -15.73
CA HIS A 165 15.77 -31.33 -15.05
C HIS A 165 16.00 -32.23 -13.82
N LYS A 166 15.16 -33.26 -13.60
CA LYS A 166 15.20 -34.17 -12.45
C LYS A 166 15.17 -33.44 -11.09
N ARG A 167 14.57 -32.26 -11.05
CA ARG A 167 14.36 -31.49 -9.80
C ARG A 167 12.95 -31.76 -9.29
N ASN A 168 12.81 -31.70 -7.96
CA ASN A 168 11.50 -31.76 -7.30
C ASN A 168 10.56 -30.66 -7.84
N PRO A 169 9.22 -30.85 -7.77
CA PRO A 169 8.25 -29.85 -8.22
C PRO A 169 8.57 -28.50 -7.58
N THR A 170 8.80 -27.50 -8.43
CA THR A 170 9.33 -26.19 -8.01
C THR A 170 8.23 -25.30 -7.42
N ILE A 171 6.97 -25.53 -7.79
CA ILE A 171 5.83 -24.69 -7.36
C ILE A 171 4.71 -25.60 -6.84
N ASN A 172 4.49 -25.56 -5.52
CA ASN A 172 3.36 -26.16 -4.80
C ASN A 172 2.52 -25.03 -4.20
N LEU A 173 1.89 -24.24 -5.07
CA LEU A 173 1.05 -23.08 -4.71
C LEU A 173 -0.43 -23.45 -4.67
#